data_AF-A0A7V3BKP9-F1
#
_entry.id   AF-A0A7V3BKP9-F1
#
_cell.length_a   1.000
_cell.length_b   1.000
_cell.length_c   1.000
_cell.angle_alpha   90.00
_cell.angle_beta   90.00
_cell.angle_gamma   90.00
#
_symmetry.space_group_name_H-M   'P 1'
#
loop_
_entity.id
_entity.type
_entity.pdbx_description
1 polymer ?
#
loop_
_entity_poly.entity_id
_entity_poly.type
_entity_poly.pdbx_seq_one_letter_code
_entity_poly.pdbx_strand_id
1 'polypeptide(L)'
;MPNPNPYQARLARAQKRRPGDIDAVRRRTWGVLCLAYSEIADAADADERRKAILAYGQIATLYARVLEASEIEARICALEQAMAERQDRPQRS
;
A
#
# COMPACT_ATOMS: atom_id res chain seq x y z
N MET A 1 14.03 -10.85 -20.91
CA MET A 1 14.40 -12.16 -20.32
C MET A 1 13.94 -12.17 -18.86
N PRO A 2 13.25 -13.22 -18.38
CA PRO A 2 12.92 -13.36 -16.98
C PRO A 2 14.20 -13.36 -16.14
N ASN A 3 14.21 -12.70 -15.00
CA ASN A 3 15.39 -12.65 -14.16
C ASN A 3 15.71 -14.06 -13.61
N PRO A 4 16.94 -14.57 -13.78
CA PRO A 4 17.33 -15.90 -13.30
C PRO A 4 17.20 -16.07 -11.77
N ASN A 5 17.12 -14.99 -11.00
CA ASN A 5 16.77 -15.05 -9.58
C ASN A 5 15.86 -13.88 -9.15
N PRO A 6 14.52 -14.06 -9.15
CA PRO A 6 13.57 -13.00 -8.78
C PRO A 6 13.72 -12.53 -7.33
N TYR A 7 14.18 -13.41 -6.42
CA TYR A 7 14.41 -13.08 -5.01
C TYR A 7 15.57 -12.08 -4.84
N GLN A 8 16.72 -12.34 -5.48
CA GLN A 8 17.87 -11.43 -5.42
C GLN A 8 17.56 -10.05 -6.01
N ALA A 9 16.78 -10.00 -7.09
CA ALA A 9 16.33 -8.72 -7.67
C ALA A 9 15.44 -7.92 -6.71
N ARG A 10 14.55 -8.59 -5.98
CA ARG A 10 13.67 -7.98 -5.00
C ARG A 10 14.46 -7.41 -3.83
N LEU A 11 15.40 -8.18 -3.27
CA LEU A 11 16.31 -7.70 -2.21
C LEU A 11 17.07 -6.44 -2.63
N ALA A 12 17.66 -6.43 -3.82
CA ALA A 12 18.36 -5.26 -4.34
C ALA A 12 17.46 -4.02 -4.54
N ARG A 13 16.16 -4.23 -4.84
CA ARG A 13 15.17 -3.14 -4.91
C ARG A 13 14.70 -2.68 -3.54
N ALA A 14 14.51 -3.60 -2.59
CA ALA A 14 14.12 -3.30 -1.22
C ALA A 14 15.18 -2.43 -0.52
N GLN A 15 16.46 -2.76 -0.68
CA GLN A 15 17.59 -1.97 -0.14
C GLN A 15 17.65 -0.54 -0.69
N LYS A 16 17.14 -0.30 -1.91
CA LYS A 16 17.14 1.03 -2.55
C LYS A 16 15.90 1.86 -2.23
N ARG A 17 14.80 1.23 -1.77
CA ARG A 17 13.55 1.94 -1.49
C ARG A 17 13.57 2.46 -0.06
N ARG A 18 13.22 3.73 0.12
CA ARG A 18 12.77 4.23 1.43
C ARG A 18 11.38 3.63 1.68
N PRO A 19 11.13 2.95 2.81
CA PRO A 19 9.79 2.47 3.13
C PRO A 19 8.82 3.66 3.17
N GLY A 20 7.67 3.53 2.52
CA GLY A 20 6.58 4.49 2.70
C GLY A 20 5.93 4.31 4.08
N ASP A 21 5.32 5.37 4.60
CA ASP A 21 4.57 5.34 5.86
C ASP A 21 3.07 5.14 5.59
N ILE A 22 2.57 3.92 5.83
CA ILE A 22 1.15 3.57 5.64
C ILE A 22 0.23 4.35 6.58
N ASP A 23 0.70 4.72 7.77
CA ASP A 23 -0.08 5.50 8.73
C ASP A 23 -0.23 6.95 8.25
N ALA A 24 0.82 7.52 7.66
CA ALA A 24 0.72 8.82 7.00
C ALA A 24 -0.27 8.80 5.83
N VAL A 25 -0.25 7.74 5.01
CA VAL A 25 -1.22 7.57 3.92
C VAL A 25 -2.63 7.49 4.48
N ARG A 26 -2.88 6.64 5.49
CA ARG A 26 -4.19 6.49 6.15
C ARG A 26 -4.74 7.83 6.65
N ARG A 27 -3.93 8.60 7.39
CA ARG A 27 -4.35 9.92 7.91
C ARG A 27 -4.73 10.89 6.79
N ARG A 28 -3.94 10.95 5.72
CA ARG A 28 -4.21 11.82 4.57
C ARG A 28 -5.46 11.40 3.82
N THR A 29 -5.59 10.11 3.52
CA THR A 29 -6.79 9.56 2.87
C THR A 29 -8.05 9.89 3.67
N TRP A 30 -8.02 9.70 4.99
CA TRP A 30 -9.16 10.01 5.85
C TRP A 30 -9.56 11.49 5.74
N GLY A 31 -8.59 12.41 5.84
CA GLY A 31 -8.87 13.84 5.68
C GLY A 31 -9.51 14.19 4.33
N VAL A 32 -9.03 13.59 3.25
CA VAL A 32 -9.60 13.80 1.91
C VAL A 32 -11.00 13.20 1.78
N LEU A 33 -11.26 12.03 2.37
CA LEU A 33 -12.60 11.43 2.38
C LEU A 33 -13.60 12.30 3.16
N CYS A 34 -13.20 12.85 4.31
CA CYS A 34 -14.03 13.80 5.05
C CYS A 34 -14.33 15.06 4.24
N LEU A 35 -13.33 15.61 3.55
CA LEU A 35 -13.52 16.76 2.66
C LEU A 35 -14.51 16.43 1.54
N ALA A 36 -14.28 15.35 0.79
CA ALA A 36 -15.16 14.93 -0.28
C ALA A 36 -16.59 14.66 0.22
N TYR A 37 -16.75 14.13 1.43
CA TYR A 37 -18.07 13.95 2.04
C TYR A 37 -18.78 15.28 2.34
N SER A 38 -18.07 16.30 2.83
CA SER A 38 -18.62 17.66 2.98
C SER A 38 -19.05 18.23 1.64
N GLU A 39 -18.19 18.14 0.62
CA GLU A 39 -18.47 18.64 -0.73
C GLU A 39 -19.70 17.98 -1.36
N ILE A 40 -20.00 16.72 -1.04
CA ILE A 40 -21.24 16.05 -1.49
C ILE A 40 -22.48 16.74 -0.91
N ALA A 41 -22.42 17.13 0.36
CA ALA A 41 -23.52 17.79 1.06
C ALA A 41 -23.69 19.25 0.59
N ASP A 42 -22.57 19.93 0.34
CA ASP A 42 -22.53 21.35 -0.01
C ASP A 42 -22.69 21.62 -1.52
N ALA A 43 -22.69 20.58 -2.36
CA ALA A 43 -22.81 20.69 -3.81
C ALA A 43 -24.04 21.48 -4.27
N ALA A 44 -23.83 22.49 -5.12
CA ALA A 44 -24.88 23.40 -5.60
C ALA A 44 -25.77 22.74 -6.66
N ASP A 45 -25.20 21.81 -7.43
CA ASP A 45 -25.93 21.07 -8.47
C ASP A 45 -25.61 19.56 -8.49
N ALA A 46 -26.35 18.85 -9.35
CA ALA A 46 -26.23 17.40 -9.48
C ALA A 46 -24.91 16.95 -10.12
N ASP A 47 -24.24 17.79 -10.92
CA ASP A 47 -22.98 17.46 -11.56
C ASP A 47 -21.81 17.59 -10.58
N GLU A 48 -21.78 18.68 -9.80
CA GLU A 48 -20.84 18.85 -8.69
C GLU A 48 -20.94 17.70 -7.69
N ARG A 49 -22.16 17.34 -7.28
CA ARG A 49 -22.40 16.22 -6.39
C ARG A 49 -21.88 14.90 -6.96
N ARG A 50 -22.11 14.65 -8.26
CA ARG A 50 -21.62 13.43 -8.93
C ARG A 50 -20.10 13.38 -8.94
N LYS A 51 -19.42 14.50 -9.20
CA LYS A 51 -17.95 14.59 -9.16
C LYS A 51 -17.42 14.28 -7.76
N ALA A 52 -18.03 14.85 -6.72
CA ALA A 52 -17.62 14.60 -5.33
C ALA A 52 -17.82 13.13 -4.93
N ILE A 53 -18.95 12.51 -5.29
CA ILE A 53 -19.20 11.06 -5.09
C ILE A 53 -18.16 10.21 -5.81
N LEU A 54 -17.85 10.55 -7.07
CA LEU A 54 -16.86 9.82 -7.86
C LEU A 54 -15.47 9.90 -7.22
N ALA A 55 -15.06 11.11 -6.81
CA ALA A 55 -13.78 11.33 -6.13
C ALA A 55 -13.71 10.51 -4.83
N TYR A 56 -14.76 10.53 -4.01
CA TYR A 56 -14.86 9.74 -2.79
C TYR A 56 -14.63 8.24 -3.06
N GLY A 57 -15.36 7.67 -4.04
CA GLY A 57 -15.22 6.27 -4.42
C GLY A 57 -13.83 5.91 -4.96
N GLN A 58 -13.23 6.79 -5.76
CA GLN A 58 -11.89 6.61 -6.30
C GLN A 58 -10.83 6.59 -5.20
N ILE A 59 -10.89 7.56 -4.27
CA ILE A 59 -9.94 7.67 -3.16
C ILE A 59 -10.06 6.46 -2.22
N ALA A 60 -11.28 6.04 -1.88
CA ALA A 60 -11.51 4.85 -1.07
C ALA A 60 -10.94 3.58 -1.73
N THR A 61 -11.17 3.41 -3.04
CA THR A 61 -10.65 2.26 -3.80
C THR A 61 -9.12 2.27 -3.88
N LEU A 62 -8.52 3.44 -4.13
CA LEU A 62 -7.06 3.58 -4.18
C LEU A 62 -6.43 3.25 -2.83
N TYR A 63 -7.02 3.72 -1.73
CA TYR A 63 -6.54 3.40 -0.39
C TYR A 63 -6.64 1.91 -0.07
N ALA A 64 -7.74 1.25 -0.42
CA ALA A 64 -7.89 -0.20 -0.22
C ALA A 64 -6.77 -0.99 -0.92
N ARG A 65 -6.41 -0.62 -2.15
CA ARG A 65 -5.30 -1.24 -2.90
C ARG A 65 -3.95 -1.00 -2.23
N VAL A 66 -3.72 0.20 -1.70
CA VAL A 66 -2.48 0.52 -0.99
C VAL A 66 -2.37 -0.27 0.31
N LEU A 67 -3.48 -0.40 1.05
CA LEU A 67 -3.54 -1.21 2.27
C LEU A 67 -3.24 -2.67 1.97
N GLU A 68 -3.91 -3.26 0.97
CA GLU A 68 -3.66 -4.65 0.55
C GLU A 68 -2.20 -4.86 0.16
N ALA A 69 -1.63 -3.95 -0.64
CA ALA A 69 -0.22 -4.02 -1.00
C ALA A 69 0.70 -3.94 0.23
N SER A 70 0.37 -3.10 1.22
CA SER A 70 1.15 -2.99 2.46
C SER A 70 1.12 -4.27 3.30
N GLU A 71 -0.03 -4.95 3.37
CA GLU A 71 -0.15 -6.22 4.08
C GLU A 71 0.63 -7.33 3.37
N ILE A 72 0.56 -7.37 2.04
CA ILE A 72 1.33 -8.33 1.24
C ILE A 72 2.83 -8.10 1.43
N GLU A 73 3.29 -6.85 1.36
CA GLU A 73 4.71 -6.54 1.58
C GLU A 73 5.18 -6.90 2.99
N ALA A 74 4.36 -6.66 4.01
CA ALA A 74 4.66 -7.07 5.39
C ALA A 74 4.78 -8.60 5.51
N ARG A 75 3.86 -9.35 4.88
CA ARG A 75 3.90 -10.82 4.85
C ARG A 75 5.15 -11.34 4.14
N ILE A 76 5.51 -10.76 2.99
CA ILE A 76 6.72 -11.18 2.29
C ILE A 76 7.96 -10.86 3.12
N CYS A 77 8.04 -9.68 3.76
CA CYS A 77 9.17 -9.34 4.62
C CYS A 77 9.34 -10.34 5.78
N ALA A 78 8.24 -10.74 6.44
CA ALA A 78 8.27 -11.77 7.47
C ALA A 78 8.75 -13.14 6.94
N LEU A 79 8.32 -13.53 5.74
CA LEU A 79 8.79 -14.76 5.09
C LEU A 79 10.28 -14.71 4.75
N GLU A 80 10.76 -13.57 4.24
CA GLU A 80 12.18 -13.38 3.92
C GLU A 80 13.06 -13.45 5.16
N GLN A 81 12.61 -12.85 6.27
CA GLN A 81 13.29 -12.95 7.57
C GLN A 81 13.34 -14.40 8.06
N ALA A 82 12.21 -15.12 8.02
CA ALA A 82 12.16 -16.52 8.43
C ALA A 82 13.02 -17.44 7.54
N MET A 83 13.13 -17.14 6.24
CA MET A 83 14.03 -17.87 5.33
C MET A 83 15.50 -17.57 5.63
N ALA A 84 15.86 -16.32 5.90
CA ALA A 84 17.23 -15.95 6.29
C ALA A 84 17.64 -16.68 7.59
N GLU A 85 16.77 -16.70 8.60
CA GLU A 85 17.02 -17.43 9.86
C GLU A 85 17.19 -18.94 9.67
N ARG A 86 16.47 -19.55 8.72
CA ARG A 86 16.62 -20.98 8.38
C ARG A 86 17.92 -21.27 7.65
N GLN A 87 18.37 -20.36 6.78
CA GLN A 87 19.63 -20.51 6.06
C GLN A 87 20.85 -20.32 6.98
N ASP A 88 20.71 -19.49 8.01
CA ASP A 88 21.80 -19.19 8.96
C ASP A 88 21.88 -20.20 10.12
N ARG A 89 20.91 -21.13 10.25
CA ARG A 89 21.04 -22.27 11.17
C ARG A 89 22.04 -23.28 10.61
N PRO A 90 23.20 -23.51 11.27
CA PRO A 90 24.09 -24.58 10.85
C PRO A 90 23.34 -25.90 10.96
N GLN A 91 23.39 -26.70 9.89
CA GLN A 91 22.95 -28.09 9.94
C GLN A 91 23.79 -28.78 11.03
N ARG A 92 23.22 -28.96 12.22
CA ARG A 92 23.82 -29.81 13.25
C ARG A 92 23.75 -31.23 12.72
N SER A 93 24.87 -31.67 12.12
CA SER A 93 25.24 -33.06 11.94
C SER A 93 25.39 -33.76 13.29
#